data_AF-A0A7S2PFZ8-F1
#
_entry.id   AF-A0A7S2PFZ8-F1
#
_cell.length_a   1.000
_cell.length_b   1.000
_cell.length_c   1.000
_cell.angle_alpha   90.00
_cell.angle_beta   90.00
_cell.angle_gamma   90.00
#
_symmetry.space_group_name_H-M   'P 1'
#
loop_
_entity.id
_entity.type
_entity.pdbx_description
1 polymer ?
#
loop_
_entity_poly.entity_id
_entity_poly.type
_entity_poly.pdbx_seq_one_letter_code
_entity_poly.pdbx_strand_id
1 'polypeptide(L)'
;CELYAGVGLLGLSALSYAHNNNAPSGDNKKGLRWLRCSDENPANLNCFNRAADSMPSEVTGRPKFTPIKQKFKGKNGHNGRKKNYKKPPPRDTGKVSYMVASATNALYEGQALGAEVIIVDPPRKGLDDEVLAQLCKPHDPKQPLVDNNALLFEPNWSINFVNEVNTLIYVSCGFDALARDCDKLLSGNAGWVLESATGYVLFPGSNHVETLAVFRRRGRRRVIEE
;
A
#
# COMPACT_ATOMS: atom_id res chain seq x y z
N CYS A 1 -9.84 0.36 19.70
CA CYS A 1 -9.64 1.81 19.58
C CYS A 1 -8.40 2.19 20.40
N GLU A 2 -7.24 1.83 19.87
CA GLU A 2 -6.06 2.70 19.73
C GLU A 2 -5.99 2.87 18.20
N LEU A 3 -5.98 4.10 17.71
CA LEU A 3 -6.04 4.40 16.28
C LEU A 3 -4.63 4.35 15.70
N TYR A 4 -4.06 3.14 15.63
CA TYR A 4 -3.18 2.80 14.51
C TYR A 4 -4.13 2.45 13.37
N ALA A 5 -4.32 3.36 12.40
CA ALA A 5 -4.89 3.00 11.10
C ALA A 5 -3.84 2.12 10.37
N GLY A 6 -3.64 0.93 10.91
CA GLY A 6 -2.60 0.01 10.51
C GLY A 6 -2.85 -0.52 9.11
N VAL A 7 -1.81 -0.44 8.30
CA VAL A 7 -1.35 -1.55 7.45
C VAL A 7 -2.42 -2.23 6.64
N GLY A 8 -2.81 -1.52 5.59
CA GLY A 8 -3.70 -2.00 4.57
C GLY A 8 -5.18 -1.78 4.86
N LEU A 9 -5.60 -1.17 5.98
CA LEU A 9 -7.03 -0.92 6.24
C LEU A 9 -7.68 -0.10 5.11
N LEU A 10 -7.08 1.04 4.76
CA LEU A 10 -7.58 1.89 3.66
C LEU A 10 -7.56 1.11 2.33
N GLY A 11 -6.46 0.41 2.05
CA GLY A 11 -6.30 -0.38 0.83
C GLY A 11 -7.30 -1.54 0.71
N LEU A 12 -7.49 -2.30 1.78
CA LEU A 12 -8.41 -3.45 1.84
C LEU A 12 -9.86 -2.97 1.77
N SER A 13 -10.19 -1.85 2.41
CA SER A 13 -11.51 -1.22 2.29
C SER A 13 -11.76 -0.76 0.86
N ALA A 14 -10.76 -0.14 0.20
CA ALA A 14 -10.83 0.24 -1.20
C ALA A 14 -10.99 -0.97 -2.13
N LEU A 15 -10.27 -2.07 -1.86
CA LEU A 15 -10.40 -3.32 -2.59
C LEU A 15 -11.81 -3.92 -2.44
N SER A 16 -12.33 -3.98 -1.22
CA SER A 16 -13.69 -4.48 -0.96
C SER A 16 -14.75 -3.62 -1.62
N TYR A 17 -14.62 -2.29 -1.52
CA TYR A 17 -15.51 -1.34 -2.19
C TYR A 17 -15.46 -1.51 -3.72
N ALA A 18 -14.26 -1.60 -4.29
CA ALA A 18 -14.09 -1.77 -5.73
C ALA A 18 -14.64 -3.12 -6.22
N HIS A 19 -14.54 -4.17 -5.41
CA HIS A 19 -15.14 -5.48 -5.74
C HIS A 19 -16.67 -5.40 -5.78
N ASN A 20 -17.29 -4.80 -4.76
CA ASN A 20 -18.75 -4.74 -4.65
C ASN A 20 -19.38 -3.82 -5.70
N ASN A 21 -18.72 -2.73 -6.08
CA ASN A 21 -19.25 -1.75 -7.02
C ASN A 21 -18.88 -2.00 -8.49
N ASN A 22 -17.94 -2.91 -8.77
CA ASN A 22 -17.54 -3.26 -10.15
C ASN A 22 -17.80 -4.76 -10.49
N ALA A 23 -18.80 -5.38 -9.87
CA ALA A 23 -19.27 -6.72 -10.22
C ALA A 23 -19.94 -6.73 -11.63
N PRO A 24 -19.88 -7.85 -12.36
CA PRO A 24 -19.72 -7.86 -13.82
C PRO A 24 -21.01 -7.53 -14.57
N SER A 25 -20.98 -6.45 -15.34
CA SER A 25 -21.86 -6.26 -16.50
C SER A 25 -20.96 -5.95 -17.68
N GLY A 26 -20.58 -6.98 -18.44
CA GLY A 26 -19.77 -6.84 -19.66
C GLY A 26 -18.25 -6.87 -19.44
N ASP A 27 -17.54 -7.30 -20.47
CA ASP A 27 -16.15 -7.81 -20.53
C ASP A 27 -14.99 -6.87 -20.13
N ASN A 28 -15.24 -5.79 -19.38
CA ASN A 28 -14.21 -4.83 -19.00
C ASN A 28 -14.07 -4.75 -17.47
N LYS A 29 -13.26 -5.65 -16.90
CA LYS A 29 -12.95 -5.75 -15.45
C LYS A 29 -12.28 -4.48 -14.90
N LYS A 30 -13.05 -3.43 -14.60
CA LYS A 30 -12.58 -2.18 -13.94
C LYS A 30 -12.50 -2.29 -12.41
N GLY A 31 -12.05 -3.43 -11.88
CA GLY A 31 -11.83 -3.62 -10.44
C GLY A 31 -10.35 -3.45 -10.04
N LEU A 32 -10.08 -3.25 -8.75
CA LEU A 32 -8.71 -3.26 -8.23
C LEU A 32 -8.09 -4.65 -8.50
N ARG A 33 -7.08 -4.72 -9.36
CA ARG A 33 -6.46 -5.99 -9.79
C ARG A 33 -5.62 -6.60 -8.67
N TRP A 34 -4.90 -5.75 -7.95
CA TRP A 34 -4.04 -6.13 -6.85
C TRP A 34 -3.92 -4.97 -5.86
N LEU A 35 -3.55 -5.29 -4.62
CA LEU A 35 -3.22 -4.37 -3.55
C LEU A 35 -1.91 -4.84 -2.92
N ARG A 36 -0.92 -3.95 -2.86
CA ARG A 36 0.35 -4.19 -2.18
C ARG A 36 0.47 -3.22 -1.02
N CYS A 37 0.84 -3.72 0.14
CA CYS A 37 0.98 -2.93 1.36
C CYS A 37 2.37 -3.15 1.95
N SER A 38 2.95 -2.12 2.55
CA SER A 38 4.25 -2.21 3.24
C SER A 38 4.27 -1.33 4.48
N ASP A 39 4.97 -1.78 5.53
CA ASP A 39 5.18 -1.01 6.76
C ASP A 39 6.34 -1.60 7.58
N GLU A 40 7.00 -0.76 8.38
CA GLU A 40 8.20 -1.13 9.15
C GLU A 40 7.89 -2.03 10.36
N ASN A 41 6.68 -1.93 10.92
CA ASN A 41 6.35 -2.63 12.14
C ASN A 41 6.00 -4.11 11.84
N PRO A 42 6.80 -5.08 12.30
CA PRO A 42 6.54 -6.49 12.02
C PRO A 42 5.25 -7.01 12.70
N ALA A 43 4.75 -6.33 13.74
CA ALA A 43 3.50 -6.72 14.40
C ALA A 43 2.28 -6.53 13.49
N ASN A 44 2.38 -5.60 12.55
CA ASN A 44 1.31 -5.22 11.66
C ASN A 44 0.99 -6.29 10.60
N LEU A 45 1.95 -7.14 10.24
CA LEU A 45 1.70 -8.28 9.33
C LEU A 45 0.58 -9.20 9.84
N ASN A 46 0.50 -9.41 11.16
CA ASN A 46 -0.56 -10.23 11.75
C ASN A 46 -1.93 -9.54 11.65
N CYS A 47 -1.97 -8.22 11.85
CA CYS A 47 -3.19 -7.42 11.71
C CYS A 47 -3.68 -7.44 10.25
N PHE A 48 -2.77 -7.22 9.29
CA PHE A 48 -3.09 -7.31 7.87
C PHE A 48 -3.64 -8.68 7.48
N ASN A 49 -2.98 -9.78 7.89
CA ASN A 49 -3.44 -11.13 7.58
C ASN A 49 -4.82 -11.41 8.19
N ARG A 50 -5.07 -10.99 9.43
CA ARG A 50 -6.39 -11.14 10.06
C ARG A 50 -7.48 -10.36 9.33
N ALA A 51 -7.17 -9.14 8.88
CA ALA A 51 -8.11 -8.32 8.11
C ALA A 51 -8.39 -8.96 6.74
N ALA A 52 -7.35 -9.35 6.00
CA ALA A 52 -7.48 -10.01 4.71
C ALA A 52 -8.23 -11.35 4.80
N ASP A 53 -7.96 -12.16 5.82
CA ASP A 53 -8.62 -13.46 6.04
C ASP A 53 -10.09 -13.30 6.50
N SER A 54 -10.46 -12.13 7.05
CA SER A 54 -11.85 -11.82 7.41
C SER A 54 -12.73 -11.41 6.22
N MET A 55 -12.12 -11.08 5.09
CA MET A 55 -12.83 -10.70 3.86
C MET A 55 -13.20 -11.94 3.02
N PRO A 56 -14.25 -11.87 2.18
CA PRO A 56 -14.58 -12.94 1.25
C PRO A 56 -13.42 -13.27 0.30
N SER A 57 -13.27 -14.55 -0.04
CA SER A 57 -12.20 -15.06 -0.92
C SER A 57 -12.21 -14.41 -2.31
N GLU A 58 -13.37 -13.98 -2.77
CA GLU A 58 -13.61 -13.34 -4.07
C GLU A 58 -12.99 -11.93 -4.13
N VAL A 59 -12.91 -11.27 -2.96
CA VAL A 59 -12.34 -9.94 -2.78
C VAL A 59 -10.81 -10.02 -2.76
N THR A 60 -10.26 -10.84 -1.86
CA THR A 60 -8.80 -10.88 -1.60
C THR A 60 -8.05 -11.87 -2.46
N GLY A 61 -8.74 -12.80 -3.12
CA GLY A 61 -8.11 -13.90 -3.87
C GLY A 61 -7.41 -14.93 -2.97
N ARG A 62 -7.57 -14.85 -1.65
CA ARG A 62 -6.98 -15.79 -0.69
C ARG A 62 -7.92 -16.97 -0.46
N PRO A 63 -7.40 -18.19 -0.23
CA PRO A 63 -8.23 -19.32 0.17
C PRO A 63 -8.89 -19.05 1.53
N LYS A 64 -10.13 -19.51 1.71
CA LYS A 64 -10.84 -19.35 2.99
C LYS A 64 -10.02 -19.92 4.15
N PHE A 65 -9.72 -19.07 5.13
CA PHE A 65 -8.97 -19.50 6.29
C PHE A 65 -9.78 -20.52 7.10
N THR A 66 -9.30 -21.76 7.13
CA THR A 66 -9.85 -22.79 8.01
C THR A 66 -8.91 -22.94 9.20
N PRO A 67 -9.28 -22.54 10.42
CA PRO A 67 -8.40 -22.69 11.58
C PRO A 67 -8.10 -24.18 11.80
N ILE A 68 -6.83 -24.55 11.72
CA ILE A 68 -6.38 -25.88 12.10
C ILE A 68 -6.64 -26.02 13.60
N LYS A 69 -7.64 -26.83 13.98
CA LYS A 69 -7.88 -27.18 15.39
C LYS A 69 -6.66 -27.96 15.90
N GLN A 70 -5.71 -27.27 16.52
CA GLN A 70 -4.68 -27.93 17.33
C GLN A 70 -5.38 -28.50 18.57
N LYS A 71 -5.55 -29.83 18.62
CA LYS A 71 -5.95 -30.53 19.83
C LYS A 71 -4.87 -30.33 20.89
N PHE A 72 -5.02 -29.34 21.77
CA PHE A 72 -4.26 -29.26 23.00
C PHE A 72 -4.73 -30.39 23.93
N LYS A 73 -4.02 -31.52 23.94
CA LYS A 73 -4.12 -32.48 25.04
C LYS A 73 -3.46 -31.83 26.26
N GLY A 74 -4.28 -31.33 27.18
CA GLY A 74 -3.82 -30.79 28.45
C GLY A 74 -3.03 -31.85 29.24
N LYS A 75 -1.82 -31.49 29.67
CA LYS A 75 -1.18 -32.10 30.83
C LYS A 75 -0.68 -30.97 31.72
N ASN A 76 -1.16 -30.98 32.96
CA ASN A 76 -0.73 -30.11 34.04
C ASN A 76 0.79 -30.22 34.24
N GLY A 77 1.45 -29.08 34.44
CA GLY A 77 2.87 -29.04 34.83
C GLY A 77 3.48 -27.66 34.60
N HIS A 78 3.80 -26.98 35.69
CA HIS A 78 4.58 -25.74 35.73
C HIS A 78 5.92 -25.92 35.00
N ASN A 79 6.19 -25.12 33.96
CA ASN A 79 7.50 -24.53 33.66
C ASN A 79 7.39 -23.60 32.44
N GLY A 80 8.03 -22.43 32.54
CA GLY A 80 8.01 -21.37 31.53
C GLY A 80 8.43 -21.87 30.15
N ARG A 81 7.46 -22.03 29.25
CA ARG A 81 7.69 -22.35 27.84
C ARG A 81 7.61 -21.07 27.02
N LYS A 82 8.74 -20.59 26.53
CA LYS A 82 8.79 -19.69 25.36
C LYS A 82 7.98 -20.37 24.25
N LYS A 83 6.84 -19.80 23.89
CA LYS A 83 6.01 -20.29 22.78
C LYS A 83 6.80 -20.05 21.48
N ASN A 84 7.45 -21.09 20.97
CA ASN A 84 7.98 -21.09 19.61
C ASN A 84 6.79 -21.11 18.64
N TYR A 85 6.29 -19.92 18.29
CA TYR A 85 5.44 -19.76 17.13
C TYR A 85 6.29 -20.06 15.90
N LYS A 86 6.10 -21.22 15.27
CA LYS A 86 6.58 -21.44 13.90
C LYS A 86 5.93 -20.35 13.05
N LYS A 87 6.72 -19.39 12.54
CA LYS A 87 6.24 -18.39 11.58
C LYS A 87 5.53 -19.16 10.44
N PRO A 88 4.25 -18.90 10.17
CA PRO A 88 3.61 -19.51 9.01
C PRO A 88 4.38 -19.09 7.75
N PRO A 89 4.47 -19.97 6.72
CA PRO A 89 5.09 -19.62 5.45
C PRO A 89 4.40 -18.39 4.83
N PRO A 90 5.11 -17.57 4.04
CA PRO A 90 4.54 -16.38 3.44
C PRO A 90 3.35 -16.77 2.55
N ARG A 91 2.15 -16.33 2.95
CA ARG A 91 0.91 -16.55 2.20
C ARG A 91 0.73 -15.39 1.23
N ASP A 92 1.52 -15.39 0.16
CA ASP A 92 1.45 -14.37 -0.89
C ASP A 92 0.54 -14.77 -2.07
N THR A 93 -0.27 -15.81 -1.89
CA THR A 93 -1.19 -16.31 -2.92
C THR A 93 -2.52 -15.56 -2.85
N GLY A 94 -2.64 -14.44 -3.56
CA GLY A 94 -3.89 -13.67 -3.67
C GLY A 94 -3.72 -12.32 -4.40
N LYS A 95 -4.81 -11.54 -4.45
CA LYS A 95 -4.78 -10.14 -4.94
C LYS A 95 -4.12 -9.19 -3.95
N VAL A 96 -3.88 -9.63 -2.71
CA VAL A 96 -3.36 -8.78 -1.63
C VAL A 96 -2.06 -9.34 -1.07
N SER A 97 -1.02 -8.51 -1.07
CA SER A 97 0.29 -8.82 -0.50
C SER A 97 0.68 -7.80 0.56
N TYR A 98 1.59 -8.22 1.44
CA TYR A 98 2.11 -7.37 2.49
C TYR A 98 3.59 -7.63 2.74
N MET A 99 4.37 -6.57 2.84
CA MET A 99 5.80 -6.58 3.09
C MET A 99 6.13 -5.85 4.40
N VAL A 100 7.02 -6.43 5.22
CA VAL A 100 7.59 -5.71 6.37
C VAL A 100 8.86 -5.00 5.90
N ALA A 101 8.74 -3.72 5.57
CA ALA A 101 9.83 -2.88 5.06
C ALA A 101 9.51 -1.40 5.26
N SER A 102 10.55 -0.57 5.33
CA SER A 102 10.39 0.89 5.23
C SER A 102 9.82 1.28 3.87
N ALA A 103 9.23 2.47 3.78
CA ALA A 103 8.70 2.97 2.51
C ALA A 103 9.79 3.00 1.42
N THR A 104 11.00 3.43 1.81
CA THR A 104 12.19 3.43 0.95
C THR A 104 12.56 2.02 0.47
N ASN A 105 12.68 1.03 1.37
CA ASN A 105 13.03 -0.33 0.99
C ASN A 105 11.93 -1.00 0.16
N ALA A 106 10.66 -0.81 0.52
CA ALA A 106 9.52 -1.31 -0.23
C ALA A 106 9.50 -0.76 -1.66
N LEU A 107 9.88 0.51 -1.84
CA LEU A 107 10.01 1.13 -3.16
C LEU A 107 11.12 0.45 -3.97
N TYR A 108 12.30 0.24 -3.38
CA TYR A 108 13.43 -0.43 -4.04
C TYR A 108 13.18 -1.91 -4.34
N GLU A 109 12.39 -2.59 -3.52
CA GLU A 109 11.92 -3.97 -3.76
C GLU A 109 10.73 -4.03 -4.73
N GLY A 110 10.32 -2.88 -5.29
CA GLY A 110 9.36 -2.83 -6.38
C GLY A 110 7.90 -2.93 -5.96
N GLN A 111 7.55 -2.64 -4.71
CA GLN A 111 6.15 -2.68 -4.25
C GLN A 111 5.24 -1.71 -5.01
N ALA A 112 5.78 -0.58 -5.46
CA ALA A 112 5.07 0.42 -6.25
C ALA A 112 5.04 0.10 -7.76
N LEU A 113 5.69 -0.98 -8.21
CA LEU A 113 5.78 -1.29 -9.64
C LEU A 113 4.41 -1.63 -10.22
N GLY A 114 4.08 -0.98 -11.33
CA GLY A 114 2.80 -1.15 -12.01
C GLY A 114 1.64 -0.38 -11.35
N ALA A 115 1.90 0.35 -10.26
CA ALA A 115 0.85 1.06 -9.53
C ALA A 115 0.30 2.23 -10.34
N GLU A 116 -1.02 2.32 -10.44
CA GLU A 116 -1.72 3.48 -11.01
C GLU A 116 -1.97 4.55 -9.94
N VAL A 117 -2.13 4.09 -8.70
CA VAL A 117 -2.40 4.89 -7.49
C VAL A 117 -1.44 4.43 -6.40
N ILE A 118 -0.78 5.38 -5.75
CA ILE A 118 -0.04 5.15 -4.50
C ILE A 118 -0.79 5.85 -3.37
N ILE A 119 -0.93 5.16 -2.24
CA ILE A 119 -1.44 5.73 -0.99
C ILE A 119 -0.29 5.73 0.00
N VAL A 120 -0.01 6.88 0.62
CA VAL A 120 0.99 7.01 1.67
C VAL A 120 0.34 7.53 2.94
N ASP A 121 0.76 6.96 4.07
CA ASP A 121 0.40 7.39 5.42
C ASP A 121 1.69 7.45 6.26
N PRO A 122 2.56 8.45 6.00
CA PRO A 122 3.85 8.54 6.66
C PRO A 122 3.71 8.95 8.13
N PRO A 123 4.75 8.71 8.96
CA PRO A 123 4.82 9.25 10.31
C PRO A 123 4.77 10.80 10.30
N ARG A 124 4.58 11.42 11.48
CA ARG A 124 4.50 12.89 11.64
C ARG A 124 5.68 13.69 11.03
N LYS A 125 6.82 13.04 10.78
CA LYS A 125 7.98 13.64 10.11
C LYS A 125 7.82 13.78 8.59
N GLY A 126 6.83 13.14 7.96
CA GLY A 126 6.63 13.10 6.52
C GLY A 126 7.27 11.90 5.84
N LEU A 127 7.27 11.92 4.51
CA LEU A 127 7.91 10.88 3.69
C LEU A 127 9.43 10.92 3.81
N ASP A 128 10.07 9.77 3.61
CA ASP A 128 11.52 9.70 3.44
C ASP A 128 11.95 10.48 2.18
N ASP A 129 13.09 11.15 2.24
CA ASP A 129 13.58 11.98 1.13
C ASP A 129 13.84 11.15 -0.14
N GLU A 130 14.25 9.90 0.00
CA GLU A 130 14.42 8.95 -1.10
C GLU A 130 13.08 8.67 -1.80
N VAL A 131 12.01 8.47 -1.04
CA VAL A 131 10.67 8.23 -1.60
C VAL A 131 10.18 9.47 -2.32
N LEU A 132 10.36 10.66 -1.73
CA LEU A 132 10.04 11.93 -2.37
C LEU A 132 10.85 12.14 -3.66
N ALA A 133 12.15 11.85 -3.65
CA ALA A 133 13.00 11.99 -4.82
C ALA A 133 12.49 11.11 -5.98
N GLN A 134 12.08 9.87 -5.69
CA GLN A 134 11.51 8.98 -6.71
C GLN A 134 10.14 9.46 -7.20
N LEU A 135 9.29 9.97 -6.30
CA LEU A 135 8.01 10.59 -6.67
C LEU A 135 8.20 11.88 -7.48
N CYS A 136 9.30 12.60 -7.32
CA CYS A 136 9.58 13.83 -8.07
C CYS A 136 10.28 13.60 -9.41
N LYS A 137 10.65 12.35 -9.74
CA LYS A 137 11.22 12.03 -11.05
C LYS A 137 10.18 12.26 -12.17
N PRO A 138 10.57 12.95 -13.26
CA PRO A 138 9.74 13.04 -14.44
C PRO A 138 9.49 11.64 -15.01
N HIS A 139 8.35 11.49 -15.68
CA HIS A 139 8.10 10.27 -16.44
C HIS A 139 9.07 10.23 -17.62
N ASP A 140 9.84 9.14 -17.72
CA ASP A 140 10.73 8.90 -18.85
C ASP A 140 10.24 7.64 -19.60
N PRO A 141 9.67 7.77 -20.80
CA PRO A 141 9.24 6.63 -21.61
C PRO A 141 10.39 5.76 -22.11
N LYS A 142 11.63 6.29 -22.11
CA LYS A 142 12.83 5.61 -22.62
C LYS A 142 13.73 5.06 -21.52
N GLN A 143 13.33 5.23 -20.26
CA GLN A 143 14.11 4.70 -19.14
C GLN A 143 14.30 3.19 -19.31
N PRO A 144 15.55 2.69 -19.29
CA PRO A 144 15.79 1.25 -19.32
C PRO A 144 15.08 0.62 -18.12
N LEU A 145 14.44 -0.53 -18.31
CA LEU A 145 13.55 -1.16 -17.33
C LEU A 145 14.21 -1.56 -15.99
N VAL A 146 15.48 -1.21 -15.73
CA VAL A 146 16.25 -1.71 -14.60
C VAL A 146 17.37 -0.74 -14.17
N ASP A 147 17.39 -0.37 -12.89
CA ASP A 147 18.61 0.09 -12.17
C ASP A 147 19.17 -1.02 -11.25
N ASN A 148 18.50 -2.16 -11.11
CA ASN A 148 18.86 -3.25 -10.19
C ASN A 148 18.95 -4.62 -10.87
N ASN A 149 20.19 -5.11 -11.10
CA ASN A 149 20.49 -6.39 -11.76
C ASN A 149 19.79 -7.62 -11.15
N ALA A 150 19.29 -7.53 -9.91
CA ALA A 150 18.60 -8.65 -9.25
C ALA A 150 17.20 -8.96 -9.82
N LEU A 151 16.58 -8.02 -10.56
CA LEU A 151 15.20 -8.15 -11.06
C LEU A 151 15.12 -8.56 -12.55
N LEU A 152 16.25 -8.91 -13.18
CA LEU A 152 16.35 -9.26 -14.59
C LEU A 152 15.62 -10.56 -15.00
N PHE A 153 15.17 -11.38 -14.04
CA PHE A 153 14.59 -12.70 -14.29
C PHE A 153 13.05 -12.73 -14.29
N GLU A 154 12.38 -11.61 -14.01
CA GLU A 154 10.91 -11.54 -14.01
C GLU A 154 10.37 -11.17 -15.41
N PRO A 155 9.25 -11.77 -15.87
CA PRO A 155 8.77 -11.59 -17.24
C PRO A 155 8.37 -10.15 -17.60
N ASN A 156 8.81 -9.75 -18.80
CA ASN A 156 8.95 -8.41 -19.40
C ASN A 156 7.69 -7.53 -19.58
N TRP A 157 6.61 -7.70 -18.81
CA TRP A 157 5.40 -6.85 -18.92
C TRP A 157 5.00 -6.16 -17.60
N SER A 158 5.83 -6.25 -16.56
CA SER A 158 5.40 -6.08 -15.16
C SER A 158 6.00 -4.90 -14.38
N ILE A 159 6.76 -3.99 -15.01
CA ILE A 159 7.69 -3.12 -14.27
C ILE A 159 7.51 -1.66 -14.71
N ASN A 160 6.58 -0.95 -14.05
CA ASN A 160 6.44 0.50 -14.17
C ASN A 160 7.14 1.17 -12.99
N PHE A 161 8.03 2.13 -13.21
CA PHE A 161 8.69 2.86 -12.14
C PHE A 161 7.71 3.76 -11.36
N VAL A 162 8.08 4.22 -10.16
CA VAL A 162 7.25 5.14 -9.35
C VAL A 162 6.90 6.43 -10.09
N ASN A 163 7.73 6.84 -11.06
CA ASN A 163 7.47 7.98 -11.94
C ASN A 163 6.36 7.76 -12.98
N GLU A 164 5.76 6.57 -13.03
CA GLU A 164 4.60 6.28 -13.87
C GLU A 164 3.26 6.44 -13.14
N VAL A 165 3.30 6.59 -11.82
CA VAL A 165 2.10 6.67 -10.99
C VAL A 165 1.33 7.94 -11.32
N ASN A 166 0.04 7.82 -11.59
CA ASN A 166 -0.79 8.96 -11.97
C ASN A 166 -1.43 9.66 -10.78
N THR A 167 -1.57 8.95 -9.66
CA THR A 167 -2.31 9.43 -8.49
C THR A 167 -1.57 9.10 -7.22
N LEU A 168 -1.37 10.11 -6.41
CA LEU A 168 -0.82 9.97 -5.06
C LEU A 168 -1.88 10.45 -4.09
N ILE A 169 -2.28 9.58 -3.16
CA ILE A 169 -3.14 9.92 -2.03
C ILE A 169 -2.24 9.98 -0.81
N TYR A 170 -2.14 11.15 -0.19
CA TYR A 170 -1.33 11.40 0.99
C TYR A 170 -2.27 11.57 2.19
N VAL A 171 -2.14 10.71 3.19
CA VAL A 171 -2.81 10.79 4.49
C VAL A 171 -1.80 11.30 5.51
N SER A 172 -2.11 12.35 6.25
CA SER A 172 -1.15 12.96 7.19
C SER A 172 -1.80 13.49 8.45
N CYS A 173 -1.23 13.11 9.59
CA CYS A 173 -1.50 13.71 10.91
C CYS A 173 -0.54 14.89 11.25
N GLY A 174 0.39 15.22 10.34
CA GLY A 174 1.41 16.26 10.52
C GLY A 174 1.37 17.30 9.41
N PHE A 175 0.74 18.46 9.69
CA PHE A 175 0.53 19.51 8.68
C PHE A 175 1.86 20.12 8.16
N ASP A 176 2.83 20.39 9.03
CA ASP A 176 4.11 20.99 8.61
C ASP A 176 4.90 20.07 7.67
N ALA A 177 4.93 18.77 7.97
CA ALA A 177 5.56 17.78 7.12
C ALA A 177 4.82 17.64 5.78
N LEU A 178 3.48 17.61 5.82
CA LEU A 178 2.66 17.61 4.62
C LEU A 178 2.95 18.83 3.74
N ALA A 179 2.97 20.04 4.30
CA ALA A 179 3.23 21.27 3.55
C ALA A 179 4.60 21.24 2.86
N ARG A 180 5.65 20.86 3.58
CA ARG A 180 7.00 20.73 3.01
C ARG A 180 7.07 19.68 1.90
N ASP A 181 6.41 18.54 2.08
CA ASP A 181 6.38 17.47 1.08
C ASP A 181 5.54 17.90 -0.14
N CYS A 182 4.43 18.63 0.06
CA CYS A 182 3.64 19.26 -1.00
C CYS A 182 4.49 20.19 -1.85
N ASP A 183 5.26 21.07 -1.21
CA ASP A 183 6.13 22.02 -1.91
C ASP A 183 7.10 21.29 -2.83
N LYS A 184 7.77 20.23 -2.33
CA LYS A 184 8.68 19.40 -3.13
C LYS A 184 7.96 18.71 -4.31
N LEU A 185 6.76 18.17 -4.09
CA LEU A 185 5.97 17.49 -5.11
C LEU A 185 5.53 18.46 -6.21
N LEU A 186 5.07 19.66 -5.83
CA LEU A 186 4.54 20.69 -6.72
C LEU A 186 5.65 21.47 -7.45
N SER A 187 6.79 21.70 -6.81
CA SER A 187 7.95 22.33 -7.43
C SER A 187 8.77 21.36 -8.29
N GLY A 188 8.53 20.06 -8.15
CA GLY A 188 9.25 19.01 -8.87
C GLY A 188 8.88 18.92 -10.35
N ASN A 189 9.79 18.37 -11.16
CA ASN A 189 9.58 18.21 -12.60
C ASN A 189 8.69 17.00 -12.96
N ALA A 190 8.14 16.29 -11.96
CA ALA A 190 7.19 15.20 -12.15
C ALA A 190 5.80 15.66 -12.63
N GLY A 191 5.49 16.95 -12.54
CA GLY A 191 4.21 17.51 -13.00
C GLY A 191 3.04 17.16 -12.09
N TRP A 192 3.27 16.97 -10.78
CA TRP A 192 2.20 16.81 -9.81
C TRP A 192 1.39 18.09 -9.64
N VAL A 193 0.10 17.92 -9.44
CA VAL A 193 -0.83 18.99 -9.09
C VAL A 193 -1.67 18.49 -7.92
N LEU A 194 -1.87 19.36 -6.93
CA LEU A 194 -2.83 19.12 -5.87
C LEU A 194 -4.26 19.22 -6.45
N GLU A 195 -4.95 18.09 -6.54
CA GLU A 195 -6.32 17.99 -7.04
C GLU A 195 -7.32 18.37 -5.93
N SER A 196 -7.10 17.88 -4.71
CA SER A 196 -7.92 18.23 -3.54
C SER A 196 -7.17 18.00 -2.23
N ALA A 197 -7.57 18.71 -1.18
CA ALA A 197 -7.13 18.47 0.18
C ALA A 197 -8.31 18.61 1.14
N THR A 198 -8.51 17.65 2.03
CA THR A 198 -9.61 17.63 3.01
C THR A 198 -9.07 17.34 4.40
N GLY A 199 -9.43 18.17 5.38
CA GLY A 199 -9.12 17.95 6.79
C GLY A 199 -10.24 17.18 7.50
N TYR A 200 -9.87 16.26 8.37
CA TYR A 200 -10.74 15.44 9.20
C TYR A 200 -10.36 15.61 10.66
N VAL A 201 -11.37 15.87 11.50
CA VAL A 201 -11.23 15.92 12.96
C VAL A 201 -11.53 14.54 13.52
N LEU A 202 -10.53 13.65 13.52
CA LEU A 202 -10.70 12.31 14.09
C LEU A 202 -10.69 12.29 15.63
N PHE A 203 -10.08 13.31 16.24
CA PHE A 203 -9.93 13.42 17.69
C PHE A 203 -10.46 14.77 18.19
N PRO A 204 -11.80 14.92 18.36
CA PRO A 204 -12.40 16.14 18.89
C PRO A 204 -11.82 16.50 20.26
N GLY A 205 -11.53 17.78 20.48
CA GLY A 205 -10.91 18.27 21.72
C GLY A 205 -9.39 18.12 21.77
N SER A 206 -8.76 17.65 20.70
CA SER A 206 -7.31 17.70 20.53
C SER A 206 -6.90 18.75 19.49
N ASN A 207 -5.61 19.09 19.46
CA ASN A 207 -5.03 19.93 18.39
C ASN A 207 -4.52 19.08 17.21
N HIS A 208 -5.14 17.92 16.96
CA HIS A 208 -4.77 17.03 15.86
C HIS A 208 -5.77 17.15 14.71
N VAL A 209 -5.24 17.32 13.49
CA VAL A 209 -6.00 17.27 12.24
C VAL A 209 -5.39 16.20 11.35
N GLU A 210 -6.25 15.35 10.80
CA GLU A 210 -5.87 14.39 9.76
C GLU A 210 -6.18 15.00 8.40
N THR A 211 -5.23 14.99 7.49
CA THR A 211 -5.40 15.57 6.16
C THR A 211 -5.29 14.49 5.10
N LEU A 212 -6.25 14.44 4.18
CA LEU A 212 -6.19 13.65 2.97
C LEU A 212 -5.96 14.59 1.79
N ALA A 213 -4.80 14.50 1.16
CA ALA A 213 -4.44 15.24 -0.04
C ALA A 213 -4.36 14.29 -1.25
N VAL A 214 -4.98 14.68 -2.36
CA VAL A 214 -4.95 13.93 -3.62
C VAL A 214 -4.15 14.72 -4.63
N PHE A 215 -3.10 14.10 -5.16
CA PHE A 215 -2.28 14.66 -6.22
C PHE A 215 -2.47 13.88 -7.53
N ARG A 216 -2.48 14.60 -8.64
CA ARG A 216 -2.53 14.05 -9.99
C ARG A 216 -1.34 14.51 -10.81
N ARG A 217 -0.71 13.60 -11.56
CA ARG A 217 0.27 13.99 -12.58
C ARG A 217 -0.42 14.51 -13.83
N ARG A 218 0.03 15.66 -14.33
CA ARG A 218 -0.32 16.16 -15.66
C ARG A 218 0.44 15.34 -16.71
N GLY A 219 -0.19 14.34 -17.34
CA GLY A 219 0.51 13.65 -18.44
C GLY A 219 0.08 12.25 -18.88
N ARG A 220 -1.11 11.73 -18.53
CA ARG A 220 -1.60 10.47 -19.13
C ARG A 220 -3.06 10.57 -19.58
N ARG A 221 -3.26 10.82 -20.87
CA ARG A 221 -4.31 10.11 -21.63
C ARG A 221 -3.66 8.77 -21.98
N ARG A 222 -4.13 7.66 -21.40
CA ARG A 222 -3.73 6.34 -21.93
C ARG A 222 -4.24 6.30 -23.37
N VAL A 223 -3.34 6.23 -24.34
CA VAL A 223 -3.69 5.65 -25.63
C VAL A 223 -3.88 4.18 -25.31
N ILE A 224 -5.13 3.75 -25.29
CA ILE A 224 -5.46 2.32 -25.31
C ILE A 224 -5.24 1.97 -26.77
N GLU A 225 -4.11 1.35 -27.10
CA GLU A 225 -3.99 0.69 -28.41
C GLU A 225 -4.94 -0.51 -28.39
N GLU A 226 -5.91 -0.49 -29.30
CA GLU A 226 -6.87 -1.57 -29.58
C GLU A 226 -6.20 -2.78 -30.22
#